data_AF-A0A932LAP1-F1
#
_entry.id   AF-A0A932LAP1-F1
#
_cell.length_a   1.000
_cell.length_b   1.000
_cell.length_c   1.000
_cell.angle_alpha   90.00
_cell.angle_beta   90.00
_cell.angle_gamma   90.00
#
_symmetry.space_group_name_H-M   'P 1'
#
loop_
_entity.id
_entity.type
_entity.pdbx_description
1 polymer ?
#
loop_
_entity_poly.entity_id
_entity_poly.type
_entity_poly.pdbx_seq_one_letter_code
_entity_poly.pdbx_strand_id
1 'polypeptide(L)'
;MLQRDARAALRFIKEFVQDFPIPKPTDDQRAAASSCVGRLIDLKEQQHATRRDLLDWLRVQHEIERPNTKLHSPTELDSDGFVAEVKKLRGKKRPLSAAALKSLRDEHARTIEPAQRLAAGALRLEREVSDLVNAAYGLTPEETALMWQTAPPRMPNIGP
;
A
#
# COMPACT_ATOMS: atom_id res chain seq x y z
N MET A 1 -6.95 24.05 24.02
CA MET A 1 -7.38 24.65 22.73
C MET A 1 -6.42 24.28 21.57
N LEU A 2 -5.72 23.13 21.62
CA LEU A 2 -4.60 22.79 20.72
C LEU A 2 -4.85 21.54 19.85
N GLN A 3 -6.12 21.14 19.68
CA GLN A 3 -6.47 19.89 18.97
C GLN A 3 -7.26 20.11 17.68
N ARG A 4 -7.38 21.38 17.21
CA ARG A 4 -8.11 21.72 15.97
C ARG A 4 -7.24 21.78 14.71
N ASP A 5 -5.90 21.81 14.81
CA ASP A 5 -5.06 22.18 13.66
C ASP A 5 -4.40 21.02 12.90
N ALA A 6 -4.43 19.81 13.42
CA ALA A 6 -3.68 18.72 12.81
C ALA A 6 -4.28 18.23 11.46
N ARG A 7 -5.58 18.45 11.19
CA ARG A 7 -6.26 18.01 9.94
C ARG A 7 -6.03 18.98 8.78
N ALA A 8 -5.59 20.22 9.07
CA ALA A 8 -5.31 21.25 8.08
C ALA A 8 -3.96 21.07 7.39
N ALA A 9 -2.97 20.45 8.07
CA ALA A 9 -1.58 20.39 7.61
C ALA A 9 -1.34 19.59 6.33
N LEU A 10 -2.21 18.63 5.99
CA LEU A 10 -2.12 17.82 4.75
C LEU A 10 -3.26 18.15 3.76
N ARG A 11 -3.97 19.25 3.96
CA ARG A 11 -5.02 19.66 3.04
C ARG A 11 -4.36 20.14 1.74
N PHE A 12 -4.84 19.65 0.60
CA PHE A 12 -4.46 20.23 -0.68
C PHE A 12 -5.01 21.66 -0.74
N ILE A 13 -4.10 22.64 -0.76
CA ILE A 13 -4.42 24.05 -0.89
C ILE A 13 -3.87 24.49 -2.24
N LYS A 14 -4.78 24.76 -3.17
CA LYS A 14 -4.45 25.00 -4.58
C LYS A 14 -3.47 26.16 -4.73
N GLU A 15 -3.69 27.23 -3.98
CA GLU A 15 -2.91 28.46 -4.02
C GLU A 15 -1.44 28.20 -3.71
N PHE A 16 -1.13 27.39 -2.69
CA PHE A 16 0.26 27.02 -2.36
C PHE A 16 0.91 26.10 -3.39
N VAL A 17 0.13 25.21 -4.02
CA VAL A 17 0.66 24.24 -5.00
C VAL A 17 0.97 24.89 -6.34
N GLN A 18 0.22 25.92 -6.73
CA GLN A 18 0.44 26.65 -7.98
C GLN A 18 1.79 27.37 -8.00
N ASP A 19 2.19 27.92 -6.86
CA ASP A 19 3.44 28.69 -6.72
C ASP A 19 4.60 27.83 -6.19
N PHE A 20 4.37 26.53 -5.97
CA PHE A 20 5.42 25.65 -5.46
C PHE A 20 6.52 25.51 -6.52
N PRO A 21 7.79 25.82 -6.18
CA PRO A 21 8.87 25.73 -7.14
C PRO A 21 9.04 24.27 -7.56
N ILE A 22 8.93 23.99 -8.86
CA ILE A 22 9.17 22.65 -9.43
C ILE A 22 10.57 22.66 -10.05
N PRO A 23 11.50 21.81 -9.59
CA PRO A 23 12.84 21.74 -10.13
C PRO A 23 12.78 21.22 -11.56
N LYS A 24 13.81 21.54 -12.35
CA LYS A 24 14.01 20.93 -13.66
C LYS A 24 14.92 19.71 -13.48
N PRO A 25 14.39 18.48 -13.46
CA PRO A 25 15.23 17.30 -13.31
C PRO A 25 16.10 17.10 -14.57
N THR A 26 17.23 16.43 -14.39
CA THR A 26 18.05 15.95 -15.51
C THR A 26 17.32 14.86 -16.29
N ASP A 27 17.79 14.56 -17.51
CA ASP A 27 17.20 13.48 -18.31
C ASP A 27 17.33 12.12 -17.62
N ASP A 28 18.44 11.86 -16.94
CA ASP A 28 18.65 10.64 -16.16
C ASP A 28 17.68 10.53 -14.99
N GLN A 29 17.48 11.62 -14.22
CA GLN A 29 16.51 11.67 -13.13
C GLN A 29 15.09 11.43 -13.64
N ARG A 30 14.73 12.05 -14.78
CA ARG A 30 13.42 11.87 -15.42
C ARG A 30 13.20 10.43 -15.86
N ALA A 31 14.19 9.81 -16.49
CA ALA A 31 14.11 8.43 -16.95
C ALA A 31 13.98 7.45 -15.77
N ALA A 32 14.80 7.62 -14.73
CA ALA A 32 14.75 6.81 -13.52
C ALA A 32 13.39 6.93 -12.80
N ALA A 33 12.88 8.15 -12.63
CA ALA A 33 11.59 8.40 -12.00
C ALA A 33 10.44 7.77 -12.82
N SER A 34 10.47 7.93 -14.15
CA SER A 34 9.44 7.35 -15.04
C SER A 34 9.43 5.82 -14.98
N SER A 35 10.60 5.18 -14.91
CA SER A 35 10.73 3.74 -14.74
C SER A 35 10.15 3.27 -13.40
N CYS A 36 10.51 3.94 -12.31
CA CYS A 36 10.01 3.60 -10.97
C CYS A 36 8.48 3.77 -10.88
N VAL A 37 7.96 4.88 -11.38
CA VAL A 37 6.51 5.18 -11.39
C VAL A 37 5.76 4.19 -12.28
N GLY A 38 6.28 3.85 -13.47
CA GLY A 38 5.70 2.85 -14.34
C GLY A 38 5.54 1.50 -13.63
N ARG A 39 6.61 1.04 -12.97
CA ARG A 39 6.57 -0.19 -12.16
C ARG A 39 5.59 -0.10 -10.99
N LEU A 40 5.47 1.06 -10.34
CA LEU A 40 4.49 1.25 -9.26
C LEU A 40 3.05 1.16 -9.77
N ILE A 41 2.76 1.70 -10.95
CA ILE A 41 1.45 1.59 -11.61
C ILE A 41 1.15 0.12 -11.88
N ASP A 42 2.07 -0.60 -12.54
CA ASP A 42 1.90 -2.03 -12.86
C ASP A 42 1.64 -2.86 -11.59
N LEU A 43 2.39 -2.59 -10.52
CA LEU A 43 2.22 -3.26 -9.23
C LEU A 43 0.85 -2.98 -8.62
N LYS A 44 0.35 -1.74 -8.71
CA LYS A 44 -0.98 -1.38 -8.20
C LYS A 44 -2.09 -2.03 -9.02
N GLU A 45 -1.95 -2.06 -10.34
CA GLU A 45 -2.88 -2.77 -11.22
C GLU A 45 -2.93 -4.27 -10.89
N GLN A 46 -1.76 -4.91 -10.71
CA GLN A 46 -1.67 -6.30 -10.31
C GLN A 46 -2.28 -6.55 -8.93
N GLN A 47 -2.04 -5.68 -7.94
CA GLN A 47 -2.66 -5.77 -6.61
C GLN A 47 -4.19 -5.66 -6.70
N HIS A 48 -4.70 -4.73 -7.51
CA HIS A 48 -6.14 -4.56 -7.71
C HIS A 48 -6.77 -5.78 -8.38
N ALA A 49 -6.13 -6.35 -9.40
CA ALA A 49 -6.57 -7.57 -10.07
C ALA A 49 -6.61 -8.75 -9.11
N THR A 50 -5.49 -9.04 -8.41
CA THR A 50 -5.41 -10.13 -7.43
C THR A 50 -6.48 -10.00 -6.35
N ARG A 51 -6.70 -8.79 -5.82
CA ARG A 51 -7.73 -8.56 -4.81
C ARG A 51 -9.12 -8.84 -5.37
N ARG A 52 -9.44 -8.34 -6.57
CA ARG A 52 -10.76 -8.56 -7.19
C ARG A 52 -11.02 -10.04 -7.38
N ASP A 53 -10.05 -10.75 -7.94
CA ASP A 53 -10.20 -12.17 -8.27
C ASP A 53 -10.29 -13.04 -6.99
N LEU A 54 -9.50 -12.71 -5.96
CA LEU A 54 -9.60 -13.35 -4.64
C LEU A 54 -10.97 -13.12 -3.99
N LEU A 55 -11.49 -11.89 -4.02
CA LEU A 55 -12.80 -11.57 -3.43
C LEU A 55 -13.94 -12.26 -4.18
N ASP A 56 -13.85 -12.34 -5.50
CA ASP A 56 -14.80 -13.09 -6.31
C ASP A 56 -14.77 -14.59 -5.98
N TRP A 57 -13.56 -15.16 -5.87
CA TRP A 57 -13.37 -16.55 -5.45
C TRP A 57 -13.94 -16.81 -4.04
N LEU A 58 -13.72 -15.91 -3.08
CA LEU A 58 -14.30 -16.02 -1.73
C LEU A 58 -15.83 -15.94 -1.74
N ARG A 59 -16.41 -15.11 -2.61
CA ARG A 59 -17.86 -15.04 -2.78
C ARG A 59 -18.41 -16.37 -3.31
N VAL A 60 -17.82 -16.91 -4.37
CA VAL A 60 -18.32 -18.13 -5.04
C VAL A 60 -18.06 -19.40 -4.24
N GLN A 61 -16.84 -19.59 -3.71
CA GLN A 61 -16.42 -20.84 -3.07
C GLN A 61 -16.66 -20.85 -1.55
N HIS A 62 -16.68 -19.68 -0.91
CA HIS A 62 -16.81 -19.56 0.54
C HIS A 62 -18.06 -18.79 1.00
N GLU A 63 -18.93 -18.39 0.07
CA GLU A 63 -20.20 -17.70 0.32
C GLU A 63 -20.02 -16.38 1.09
N ILE A 64 -18.87 -15.70 0.90
CA ILE A 64 -18.57 -14.42 1.55
C ILE A 64 -19.09 -13.27 0.69
N GLU A 65 -20.37 -12.94 0.82
CA GLU A 65 -21.01 -11.86 0.05
C GLU A 65 -20.51 -10.45 0.44
N ARG A 66 -20.12 -10.27 1.71
CA ARG A 66 -19.67 -8.97 2.23
C ARG A 66 -18.32 -9.13 2.94
N PRO A 67 -17.21 -8.97 2.19
CA PRO A 67 -15.88 -8.97 2.76
C PRO A 67 -15.71 -7.83 3.78
N ASN A 68 -14.89 -8.04 4.79
CA ASN A 68 -14.53 -7.00 5.74
C ASN A 68 -13.29 -6.21 5.26
N THR A 69 -12.96 -5.11 5.95
CA THR A 69 -11.79 -4.27 5.62
C THR A 69 -10.49 -5.06 5.52
N LYS A 70 -10.29 -6.08 6.33
CA LYS A 70 -9.07 -6.90 6.31
C LYS A 70 -8.98 -7.77 5.06
N LEU A 71 -10.10 -8.35 4.60
CA LEU A 71 -10.13 -9.10 3.34
C LEU A 71 -9.97 -8.20 2.11
N HIS A 72 -10.24 -6.89 2.22
CA HIS A 72 -9.87 -5.92 1.19
C HIS A 72 -8.36 -5.58 1.16
N SER A 73 -7.61 -5.94 2.21
CA SER A 73 -6.16 -5.82 2.30
C SER A 73 -5.53 -7.21 2.54
N PRO A 74 -5.69 -8.17 1.61
CA PRO A 74 -5.27 -9.55 1.84
C PRO A 74 -3.75 -9.70 2.05
N THR A 75 -2.95 -8.78 1.51
CA THR A 75 -1.48 -8.77 1.68
C THR A 75 -1.04 -8.46 3.11
N GLU A 76 -1.91 -7.93 3.97
CA GLU A 76 -1.61 -7.72 5.39
C GLU A 76 -1.83 -8.97 6.25
N LEU A 77 -2.38 -10.04 5.66
CA LEU A 77 -2.75 -11.26 6.37
C LEU A 77 -1.77 -12.39 6.07
N ASP A 78 -1.29 -13.03 7.13
CA ASP A 78 -0.66 -14.35 7.03
C ASP A 78 -1.73 -15.43 6.78
N SER A 79 -1.28 -16.66 6.50
CA SER A 79 -2.17 -17.77 6.16
C SER A 79 -3.24 -18.02 7.22
N ASP A 80 -2.84 -18.00 8.51
CA ASP A 80 -3.74 -18.23 9.63
C ASP A 80 -4.70 -17.07 9.86
N GLY A 81 -4.23 -15.83 9.73
CA GLY A 81 -5.03 -14.62 9.81
C GLY A 81 -6.09 -14.58 8.71
N PHE A 82 -5.72 -14.93 7.48
CA PHE A 82 -6.66 -15.02 6.35
C PHE A 82 -7.77 -16.04 6.62
N VAL A 83 -7.40 -17.26 7.03
CA VAL A 83 -8.36 -18.31 7.40
C VAL A 83 -9.25 -17.87 8.55
N ALA A 84 -8.70 -17.19 9.55
CA ALA A 84 -9.45 -16.71 10.71
C ALA A 84 -10.50 -15.66 10.31
N GLU A 85 -10.17 -14.72 9.43
CA GLU A 85 -11.11 -13.72 8.93
C GLU A 85 -12.24 -14.35 8.11
N VAL A 86 -11.93 -15.32 7.24
CA VAL A 86 -12.94 -16.09 6.51
C VAL A 86 -13.85 -16.89 7.47
N LYS A 87 -13.26 -17.54 8.48
CA LYS A 87 -14.01 -18.29 9.49
C LYS A 87 -14.97 -17.39 10.29
N LYS A 88 -14.55 -16.17 10.63
CA LYS A 88 -15.39 -15.18 11.31
C LYS A 88 -16.62 -14.83 10.48
N LEU A 89 -16.44 -14.59 9.18
CA LEU A 89 -17.53 -14.20 8.28
C LEU A 89 -18.51 -15.34 7.98
N ARG A 90 -18.06 -16.59 7.90
CA ARG A 90 -18.96 -17.75 7.76
C ARG A 90 -19.76 -18.05 9.03
N GLY A 91 -19.26 -17.63 10.18
CA GLY A 91 -19.92 -17.80 11.47
C GLY A 91 -20.03 -19.26 11.93
N LYS A 92 -20.77 -19.48 13.02
CA LYS A 92 -20.88 -20.80 13.68
C LYS A 92 -21.82 -21.79 12.96
N LYS A 93 -22.76 -21.28 12.15
CA LYS A 93 -23.79 -22.09 11.49
C LYS A 93 -23.26 -22.87 10.28
N ARG A 94 -22.15 -22.43 9.68
CA ARG A 94 -21.50 -23.06 8.53
C ARG A 94 -19.99 -23.14 8.78
N PRO A 95 -19.52 -24.09 9.59
CA PRO A 95 -18.09 -24.23 9.88
C PRO A 95 -17.31 -24.60 8.61
N LEU A 96 -16.02 -24.23 8.56
CA LEU A 96 -15.11 -24.63 7.49
C LEU A 96 -14.78 -26.12 7.61
N SER A 97 -14.92 -26.86 6.51
CA SER A 97 -14.43 -28.24 6.41
C SER A 97 -12.91 -28.27 6.27
N ALA A 98 -12.29 -29.43 6.50
CA ALA A 98 -10.86 -29.61 6.28
C ALA A 98 -10.44 -29.29 4.83
N ALA A 99 -11.27 -29.66 3.86
CA ALA A 99 -11.04 -29.33 2.44
C ALA A 99 -11.10 -27.82 2.18
N ALA A 100 -12.09 -27.12 2.77
CA ALA A 100 -12.20 -25.67 2.64
C ALA A 100 -11.02 -24.95 3.32
N LEU A 101 -10.55 -25.45 4.46
CA LEU A 101 -9.35 -24.92 5.11
C LEU A 101 -8.10 -25.10 4.25
N LYS A 102 -7.92 -26.28 3.65
CA LYS A 102 -6.81 -26.54 2.74
C LYS A 102 -6.87 -25.59 1.54
N SER A 103 -8.04 -25.46 0.90
CA SER A 103 -8.21 -24.58 -0.24
C SER A 103 -7.88 -23.11 0.07
N LEU A 104 -8.22 -22.62 1.27
CA LEU A 104 -7.87 -21.26 1.71
C LEU A 104 -6.37 -21.06 1.86
N ARG A 105 -5.67 -22.05 2.45
CA ARG A 105 -4.21 -22.00 2.61
C ARG A 105 -3.49 -22.10 1.26
N ASP A 106 -3.96 -22.98 0.38
CA ASP A 106 -3.42 -23.14 -0.97
C ASP A 106 -3.63 -21.85 -1.77
N GLU A 107 -4.80 -21.21 -1.67
CA GLU A 107 -5.07 -19.94 -2.34
C GLU A 107 -4.21 -18.79 -1.80
N HIS A 108 -4.01 -18.74 -0.48
CA HIS A 108 -3.12 -17.77 0.17
C HIS A 108 -1.68 -17.90 -0.36
N ALA A 109 -1.12 -19.11 -0.38
CA ALA A 109 0.22 -19.36 -0.90
C ALA A 109 0.32 -19.05 -2.41
N ARG A 110 -0.72 -19.34 -3.17
CA ARG A 110 -0.74 -19.13 -4.62
C ARG A 110 -0.85 -17.66 -5.02
N THR A 111 -1.59 -16.85 -4.28
CA THR A 111 -1.98 -15.49 -4.73
C THR A 111 -1.54 -14.38 -3.77
N ILE A 112 -1.67 -14.58 -2.47
CA ILE A 112 -1.40 -13.56 -1.45
C ILE A 112 0.10 -13.46 -1.18
N GLU A 113 0.81 -14.58 -1.02
CA GLU A 113 2.27 -14.56 -0.78
C GLU A 113 3.07 -13.91 -1.92
N PRO A 114 2.80 -14.18 -3.22
CA PRO A 114 3.43 -13.41 -4.29
C PRO A 114 3.09 -11.92 -4.23
N ALA A 115 1.83 -11.56 -3.95
CA ALA A 115 1.41 -10.17 -3.83
C ALA A 115 2.08 -9.44 -2.66
N GLN A 116 2.36 -10.13 -1.55
CA GLN A 116 3.13 -9.61 -0.41
C GLN A 116 4.57 -9.28 -0.81
N ARG A 117 5.25 -10.18 -1.52
CA ARG A 117 6.61 -9.95 -2.03
C ARG A 117 6.64 -8.75 -2.99
N LEU A 118 5.64 -8.63 -3.85
CA LEU A 118 5.48 -7.50 -4.77
C LEU A 118 5.22 -6.19 -4.02
N ALA A 119 4.41 -6.19 -2.96
CA ALA A 119 4.15 -5.02 -2.12
C ALA A 119 5.41 -4.49 -1.42
N ALA A 120 6.27 -5.38 -0.92
CA ALA A 120 7.57 -4.99 -0.37
C ALA A 120 8.46 -4.29 -1.43
N GLY A 121 8.40 -4.75 -2.68
CA GLY A 121 9.06 -4.10 -3.80
C GLY A 121 8.53 -2.69 -4.11
N ALA A 122 7.23 -2.45 -3.91
CA ALA A 122 6.61 -1.13 -4.12
C ALA A 122 7.15 -0.08 -3.14
N LEU A 123 7.26 -0.40 -1.85
CA LEU A 123 7.80 0.53 -0.85
C LEU A 123 9.22 0.99 -1.20
N ARG A 124 10.05 0.09 -1.74
CA ARG A 124 11.39 0.44 -2.22
C ARG A 124 11.34 1.44 -3.38
N LEU A 125 10.47 1.20 -4.37
CA LEU A 125 10.28 2.09 -5.51
C LEU A 125 9.75 3.47 -5.08
N GLU A 126 8.84 3.52 -4.10
CA GLU A 126 8.33 4.77 -3.53
C GLU A 126 9.45 5.59 -2.86
N ARG A 127 10.33 4.92 -2.11
CA ARG A 127 11.53 5.56 -1.52
C ARG A 127 12.48 6.07 -2.60
N GLU A 128 12.73 5.28 -3.65
CA GLU A 128 13.58 5.68 -4.78
C GLU A 128 13.02 6.91 -5.52
N VAL A 129 11.70 6.97 -5.74
CA VAL A 129 11.05 8.17 -6.30
C VAL A 129 11.20 9.36 -5.36
N SER A 130 11.03 9.18 -4.05
CA SER A 130 11.24 10.26 -3.06
C SER A 130 12.68 10.79 -3.10
N ASP A 131 13.67 9.91 -3.19
CA ASP A 131 15.09 10.29 -3.24
C ASP A 131 15.42 11.04 -4.54
N LEU A 132 14.86 10.61 -5.68
CA LEU A 132 14.99 11.32 -6.95
C LEU A 132 14.37 12.72 -6.91
N VAL A 133 13.22 12.87 -6.24
CA VAL A 133 12.59 14.18 -6.04
C VAL A 133 13.49 15.08 -5.18
N ASN A 134 13.95 14.59 -4.03
CA ASN A 134 14.85 15.36 -3.15
C ASN A 134 16.13 15.78 -3.87
N ALA A 135 16.71 14.88 -4.67
CA ALA A 135 17.89 15.17 -5.49
C ALA A 135 17.61 16.22 -6.57
N ALA A 136 16.43 16.23 -7.18
CA ALA A 136 16.05 17.26 -8.16
C ALA A 136 15.90 18.64 -7.51
N TYR A 137 15.46 18.71 -6.25
CA TYR A 137 15.45 19.93 -5.45
C TYR A 137 16.84 20.33 -4.92
N GLY A 138 17.86 19.48 -5.10
CA GLY A 138 19.23 19.75 -4.64
C GLY A 138 19.44 19.57 -3.13
N LEU A 139 18.55 18.86 -2.43
CA LEU A 139 18.71 18.60 -1.00
C LEU A 139 19.86 17.62 -0.76
N THR A 140 20.68 17.92 0.24
CA THR A 140 21.67 16.95 0.74
C THR A 140 21.02 15.89 1.63
N PRO A 141 21.70 14.76 1.87
CA PRO A 141 21.23 13.76 2.84
C PRO A 141 21.01 14.34 4.24
N GLU A 142 21.84 15.28 4.67
CA GLU A 142 21.74 15.96 5.97
C GLU A 142 20.50 16.85 6.05
N GLU A 143 20.20 17.60 5.00
CA GLU A 143 19.01 18.44 4.90
C GLU A 143 17.74 17.59 4.88
N THR A 144 17.78 16.48 4.15
CA THR A 144 16.68 15.50 4.12
C THR A 144 16.46 14.89 5.51
N ALA A 145 17.54 14.50 6.20
CA ALA A 145 17.46 13.98 7.56
C ALA A 145 16.90 15.01 8.55
N LEU A 146 17.31 16.29 8.44
CA LEU A 146 16.80 17.38 9.26
C LEU A 146 15.29 17.62 9.02
N MET A 147 14.86 17.59 7.76
CA MET A 147 13.44 17.68 7.40
C MET A 147 12.62 16.56 8.04
N TRP A 148 13.15 15.33 8.08
CA TRP A 148 12.49 14.20 8.73
C TRP A 148 12.49 14.28 10.26
N GLN A 149 13.56 14.81 10.88
CA GLN A 149 13.62 15.04 12.34
C GLN A 149 12.62 16.10 12.80
N THR A 150 12.34 17.08 11.94
CA THR A 150 11.39 18.18 12.21
C THR A 150 10.02 17.94 11.57
N ALA A 151 9.80 16.73 11.03
CA ALA A 151 8.57 16.39 10.32
C ALA A 151 7.34 16.52 11.25
N PRO A 152 6.25 17.12 10.77
CA PRO A 152 5.03 17.22 11.55
C PRO A 152 4.45 15.82 11.85
N PRO A 153 3.66 15.64 12.92
CA PRO A 153 3.27 14.32 13.48
C PRO A 153 2.48 13.37 12.55
N ARG A 154 2.17 13.76 11.31
CA ARG A 154 1.33 13.03 10.36
C ARG A 154 1.94 12.80 8.98
N MET A 155 3.25 12.94 8.79
CA MET A 155 3.83 12.53 7.50
C MET A 155 3.56 11.04 7.23
N PRO A 156 3.01 10.69 6.05
CA PRO A 156 2.88 9.29 5.65
C PRO A 156 4.28 8.66 5.60
N ASN A 157 4.40 7.44 6.14
CA ASN A 157 5.64 6.67 6.33
C ASN A 157 6.52 7.08 7.54
N ILE A 158 6.01 7.85 8.51
CA ILE A 158 6.66 7.94 9.84
C ILE A 158 6.43 6.62 10.59
N GLY A 159 7.44 5.76 10.53
CA GLY A 159 7.66 4.61 11.39
C GLY A 159 9.09 4.10 11.13
N PRO A 160 9.75 3.46 12.12
CA PRO A 160 11.06 2.83 11.89
C PRO A 160 11.02 1.84 10.71
#